data_AF-A0A957RIP8-F1
#
_entry.id   AF-A0A957RIP8-F1
#
_cell.length_a   1.000
_cell.length_b   1.000
_cell.length_c   1.000
_cell.angle_alpha   90.00
_cell.angle_beta   90.00
_cell.angle_gamma   90.00
#
_symmetry.space_group_name_H-M   'P 1'
#
loop_
_entity.id
_entity.type
_entity.pdbx_description
1 polymer ?
#
loop_
_entity_poly.entity_id
_entity_poly.type
_entity_poly.pdbx_seq_one_letter_code
_entity_poly.pdbx_strand_id
1 'polypeptide(L)'
;KYTTIRYPGGNFLSGYNWLDGVGPKEQRPRRRELAWQSLETNQFGTNEFMGFCKAIDAAPMLGVNMGTGTIQSACDLVDYCNTPSGTYWSDLRSQHGYAAPHNVKYWCVGNEMDGPWQMGALAAHEYGVKAREAAKLMRWMDPSIETVLCGSSNDRMPTFPEWDRVALEEAWEHMDYLSIHYYAGNRENDTPSFLANSVLFEHYVDTMEGVLRYVKAKRRSKHDVYLSWDEWQVWYK
;
A
#
# COMPACT_ATOMS: atom_id res chain seq x y z
N LYS A 1 12.34 -2.18 -18.27
CA LYS A 1 12.24 -0.87 -17.59
C LYS A 1 11.09 -0.98 -16.60
N TYR A 2 11.31 -0.66 -15.33
CA TYR A 2 10.22 -0.63 -14.33
C TYR A 2 9.43 0.67 -14.51
N THR A 3 8.10 0.59 -14.48
CA THR A 3 7.23 1.76 -14.68
C THR A 3 6.73 2.35 -13.37
N THR A 4 6.61 1.52 -12.33
CA THR A 4 6.13 1.92 -11.00
C THR A 4 6.90 1.14 -9.93
N ILE A 5 7.20 1.77 -8.78
CA ILE A 5 7.83 1.13 -7.62
C ILE A 5 7.04 1.42 -6.35
N ARG A 6 6.70 0.36 -5.58
CA ARG A 6 6.02 0.45 -4.29
C ARG A 6 7.00 0.68 -3.13
N TYR A 7 6.67 1.56 -2.19
CA TYR A 7 7.50 1.93 -1.03
C TYR A 7 6.64 2.54 0.10
N PRO A 8 7.01 2.50 1.40
CA PRO A 8 8.12 1.76 2.02
C PRO A 8 7.70 0.36 2.48
N GLY A 9 6.69 -0.24 1.85
CA GLY A 9 6.13 -1.53 2.28
C GLY A 9 7.12 -2.70 2.25
N GLY A 10 6.68 -3.93 2.49
CA GLY A 10 5.36 -4.37 2.95
C GLY A 10 5.19 -4.20 4.45
N ASN A 11 5.31 -5.28 5.23
CA ASN A 11 5.11 -5.31 6.70
C ASN A 11 5.79 -4.16 7.48
N PHE A 12 6.94 -3.66 7.01
CA PHE A 12 7.65 -2.49 7.55
C PHE A 12 6.72 -1.28 7.79
N LEU A 13 5.87 -0.99 6.80
CA LEU A 13 5.02 0.20 6.76
C LEU A 13 4.09 0.31 7.97
N SER A 14 3.58 -0.83 8.47
CA SER A 14 2.53 -0.86 9.49
C SER A 14 3.00 -0.42 10.89
N GLY A 15 4.31 -0.27 11.08
CA GLY A 15 4.93 0.32 12.27
C GLY A 15 5.68 1.63 12.00
N TYR A 16 5.70 2.12 10.77
CA TYR A 16 6.56 3.21 10.32
C TYR A 16 5.93 4.59 10.55
N ASN A 17 6.73 5.54 11.03
CA ASN A 17 6.40 6.95 11.08
C ASN A 17 7.17 7.69 9.96
N TRP A 18 6.46 8.17 8.95
CA TRP A 18 7.08 8.80 7.78
C TRP A 18 7.91 10.04 8.12
N LEU A 19 7.61 10.72 9.23
CA LEU A 19 8.39 11.87 9.72
C LEU A 19 9.81 11.50 10.11
N ASP A 20 10.04 10.26 10.54
CA ASP A 20 11.37 9.78 10.90
C ASP A 20 12.31 9.73 9.67
N GLY A 21 11.76 9.66 8.45
CA GLY A 21 12.50 9.55 7.18
C GLY A 21 12.66 10.85 6.39
N VAL A 22 12.24 12.01 6.91
CA VAL A 22 12.39 13.30 6.21
C VAL A 22 13.27 14.27 7.01
N GLY A 23 13.63 15.40 6.41
CA GLY A 23 14.50 16.39 7.04
C GLY A 23 15.99 16.00 7.08
N PRO A 24 16.82 16.76 7.81
CA PRO A 24 18.26 16.54 7.87
C PRO A 24 18.61 15.16 8.45
N LYS A 25 19.49 14.42 7.76
CA LYS A 25 19.77 12.99 8.03
C LYS A 25 20.34 12.75 9.44
N GLU A 26 21.06 13.72 9.98
CA GLU A 26 21.64 13.70 11.31
C GLU A 26 20.61 13.85 12.44
N GLN A 27 19.41 14.34 12.12
CA GLN A 27 18.29 14.47 13.07
C GLN A 27 17.31 13.29 13.00
N ARG A 28 17.45 12.43 11.99
CA ARG A 28 16.57 11.27 11.79
C ARG A 28 16.87 10.18 12.83
N PRO A 29 15.86 9.69 13.56
CA PRO A 29 16.07 8.72 14.62
C PRO A 29 16.36 7.33 14.04
N ARG A 30 17.12 6.53 14.78
CA ARG A 30 17.17 5.08 14.53
C ARG A 30 15.98 4.43 15.24
N ARG A 31 15.26 3.53 14.56
CA ARG A 31 14.08 2.85 15.11
C ARG A 31 14.26 1.34 15.08
N ARG A 32 13.75 0.66 16.10
CA ARG A 32 13.56 -0.79 16.03
C ARG A 32 12.39 -1.05 15.08
N GLU A 33 12.68 -1.75 14.00
CA GLU A 33 11.71 -2.23 13.02
C GLU A 33 11.29 -3.65 13.44
N LEU A 34 9.99 -3.88 13.61
CA LEU A 34 9.47 -5.09 14.26
C LEU A 34 9.07 -6.21 13.29
N ALA A 35 8.74 -5.91 12.03
CA ALA A 35 8.39 -6.93 11.04
C ALA A 35 9.58 -7.85 10.73
N TRP A 36 10.76 -7.26 10.62
CA TRP A 36 12.02 -7.92 10.23
C TRP A 36 13.09 -7.82 11.33
N GLN A 37 12.70 -7.44 12.54
CA GLN A 37 13.55 -7.40 13.75
C GLN A 37 14.85 -6.62 13.56
N SER A 38 14.81 -5.58 12.74
CA SER A 38 15.97 -4.84 12.27
C SER A 38 16.10 -3.45 12.92
N LEU A 39 17.24 -2.80 12.74
CA LEU A 39 17.45 -1.42 13.15
C LEU A 39 17.38 -0.52 11.92
N GLU A 40 16.25 0.18 11.75
CA GLU A 40 16.07 1.17 10.70
C GLU A 40 16.81 2.46 11.06
N THR A 41 17.62 2.96 10.13
CA THR A 41 18.45 4.16 10.32
C THR A 41 17.78 5.43 9.81
N ASN A 42 16.73 5.29 9.01
CA ASN A 42 15.98 6.33 8.31
C ASN A 42 16.85 7.23 7.40
N GLN A 43 18.03 6.75 7.01
CA GLN A 43 18.92 7.48 6.08
C GLN A 43 18.36 7.57 4.66
N PHE A 44 17.39 6.70 4.34
CA PHE A 44 16.62 6.69 3.11
C PHE A 44 15.14 6.75 3.46
N GLY A 45 14.50 7.88 3.14
CA GLY A 45 13.08 8.08 3.36
C GLY A 45 12.36 8.56 2.11
N THR A 46 11.18 9.15 2.30
CA THR A 46 10.28 9.56 1.21
C THR A 46 10.99 10.42 0.17
N ASN A 47 11.74 11.44 0.58
CA ASN A 47 12.38 12.35 -0.38
C ASN A 47 13.49 11.67 -1.20
N GLU A 48 14.30 10.82 -0.56
CA GLU A 48 15.34 10.05 -1.27
C GLU A 48 14.72 9.04 -2.24
N PHE A 49 13.61 8.39 -1.84
CA PHE A 49 12.84 7.50 -2.70
C PHE A 49 12.29 8.22 -3.95
N MET A 50 11.75 9.43 -3.78
CA MET A 50 11.29 10.25 -4.90
C MET A 50 12.42 10.59 -5.88
N GLY A 51 13.61 10.92 -5.36
CA GLY A 51 14.81 11.11 -6.17
C GLY A 51 15.23 9.85 -6.92
N PHE A 52 15.16 8.69 -6.27
CA PHE A 52 15.43 7.40 -6.89
C PHE A 52 14.46 7.07 -8.03
N CYS A 53 13.14 7.19 -7.80
CA CYS A 53 12.11 6.99 -8.82
C CYS A 53 12.34 7.88 -10.05
N LYS A 54 12.66 9.17 -9.84
CA LYS A 54 13.00 10.10 -10.92
C LYS A 54 14.24 9.66 -11.71
N ALA A 55 15.26 9.15 -11.04
CA ALA A 55 16.50 8.72 -11.69
C ALA A 55 16.32 7.49 -12.58
N ILE A 56 15.38 6.59 -12.26
CA ILE A 56 15.09 5.39 -13.05
C ILE A 56 13.89 5.54 -13.99
N ASP A 57 13.28 6.73 -14.02
CA ASP A 57 12.08 7.03 -14.80
C ASP A 57 10.93 6.06 -14.51
N ALA A 58 10.62 5.92 -13.20
CA ALA A 58 9.51 5.14 -12.68
C ALA A 58 8.60 6.00 -11.79
N ALA A 59 7.29 5.75 -11.83
CA ALA A 59 6.33 6.36 -10.94
C ALA A 59 6.45 5.81 -9.50
N PRO A 60 6.36 6.66 -8.47
CA PRO A 60 6.27 6.20 -7.09
C PRO A 60 4.86 5.71 -6.75
N MET A 61 4.78 4.64 -5.95
CA MET A 61 3.57 4.16 -5.29
C MET A 61 3.83 4.12 -3.79
N LEU A 62 3.28 5.09 -3.05
CA LEU A 62 3.56 5.23 -1.62
C LEU A 62 2.53 4.52 -0.76
N GLY A 63 2.95 3.89 0.33
CA GLY A 63 2.05 3.36 1.34
C GLY A 63 1.87 4.29 2.54
N VAL A 64 0.66 4.33 3.09
CA VAL A 64 0.36 4.98 4.38
C VAL A 64 0.19 3.95 5.48
N ASN A 65 0.70 4.25 6.68
CA ASN A 65 0.66 3.32 7.81
C ASN A 65 -0.78 3.18 8.35
N MET A 66 -1.37 1.99 8.17
CA MET A 66 -2.70 1.65 8.70
C MET A 66 -2.67 0.71 9.90
N GLY A 67 -1.49 0.27 10.35
CA GLY A 67 -1.31 -0.42 11.62
C GLY A 67 -1.32 0.57 12.77
N THR A 68 -0.15 1.07 13.17
CA THR A 68 0.00 2.04 14.26
C THR A 68 -0.31 3.48 13.86
N GLY A 69 -0.41 3.77 12.56
CA GLY A 69 -0.68 5.09 12.02
C GLY A 69 -2.14 5.53 12.12
N THR A 70 -2.35 6.83 11.92
CA THR A 70 -3.65 7.50 11.96
C THR A 70 -4.09 7.96 10.58
N ILE A 71 -5.41 8.15 10.40
CA ILE A 71 -5.99 8.78 9.21
C ILE A 71 -5.38 10.16 8.94
N GLN A 72 -5.14 10.95 10.00
CA GLN A 72 -4.52 12.26 9.88
C GLN A 72 -3.09 12.15 9.33
N SER A 73 -2.29 11.22 9.85
CA SER A 73 -0.91 11.01 9.38
C SER A 73 -0.84 10.64 7.89
N ALA A 74 -1.82 9.88 7.38
CA ALA A 74 -1.94 9.58 5.96
C ALA A 74 -2.23 10.84 5.13
N CYS A 75 -3.16 11.68 5.58
CA CYS A 75 -3.50 12.96 4.93
C CYS A 75 -2.32 13.93 4.95
N ASP A 76 -1.62 14.03 6.08
CA ASP A 76 -0.43 14.88 6.26
C ASP A 76 0.68 14.49 5.28
N LEU A 77 0.86 13.19 5.00
CA LEU A 77 1.84 12.71 4.03
C LEU A 77 1.43 13.09 2.59
N VAL A 78 0.15 13.06 2.24
CA VAL A 78 -0.34 13.54 0.94
C VAL A 78 -0.11 15.05 0.82
N ASP A 79 -0.41 15.84 1.85
CA ASP A 79 -0.15 17.29 1.86
C ASP A 79 1.35 17.57 1.68
N TYR A 80 2.19 16.88 2.46
CA TYR A 80 3.65 16.97 2.34
C TYR A 80 4.12 16.65 0.93
N CYS A 81 3.61 15.60 0.29
CA CYS A 81 4.06 15.17 -1.03
C CYS A 81 3.49 16.00 -2.19
N ASN A 82 2.21 16.37 -2.15
CA ASN A 82 1.49 16.80 -3.35
C ASN A 82 1.02 18.26 -3.32
N THR A 83 0.88 18.88 -2.14
CA THR A 83 0.47 20.29 -2.08
C THR A 83 1.59 21.21 -2.55
N PRO A 84 1.33 22.16 -3.48
CA PRO A 84 2.39 23.02 -4.01
C PRO A 84 3.12 23.85 -2.94
N SER A 85 2.38 24.57 -2.08
CA SER A 85 2.91 25.44 -1.03
C SER A 85 1.79 25.98 -0.14
N GLY A 86 2.13 26.59 1.01
CA GLY A 86 1.20 27.39 1.81
C GLY A 86 0.44 26.59 2.88
N THR A 87 0.82 25.33 3.08
CA THR A 87 0.43 24.50 4.22
C THR A 87 1.67 24.19 5.05
N TYR A 88 1.47 23.85 6.32
CA TYR A 88 2.59 23.45 7.19
C TYR A 88 3.43 22.33 6.56
N TRP A 89 2.78 21.31 5.99
CA TRP A 89 3.46 20.14 5.44
C TRP A 89 4.16 20.41 4.09
N SER A 90 3.54 21.19 3.19
CA SER A 90 4.19 21.57 1.92
C SER A 90 5.37 22.52 2.13
N ASP A 91 5.26 23.44 3.11
CA ASP A 91 6.36 24.33 3.47
C ASP A 91 7.48 23.55 4.16
N LEU A 92 7.15 22.54 4.98
CA LEU A 92 8.14 21.62 5.57
C LEU A 92 8.90 20.83 4.48
N ARG A 93 8.20 20.31 3.46
CA ARG A 93 8.85 19.67 2.29
C ARG A 93 9.84 20.62 1.62
N SER A 94 9.43 21.87 1.43
CA SER A 94 10.28 22.91 0.84
C SER A 94 11.51 23.21 1.69
N GLN A 95 11.36 23.31 3.01
CA GLN A 95 12.47 23.48 3.96
C GLN A 95 13.45 22.30 3.94
N HIS A 96 12.96 21.09 3.64
CA HIS A 96 13.80 19.90 3.46
C HIS A 96 14.54 19.86 2.11
N GLY A 97 14.43 20.92 1.29
CA GLY A 97 15.14 21.06 0.01
C GLY A 97 14.32 20.64 -1.22
N TYR A 98 13.02 20.36 -1.06
CA TYR A 98 12.15 19.88 -2.13
C TYR A 98 10.99 20.86 -2.36
N ALA A 99 11.27 21.98 -3.02
CA ALA A 99 10.29 23.04 -3.23
C ALA A 99 9.08 22.58 -4.07
N ALA A 100 9.34 21.91 -5.20
CA ALA A 100 8.28 21.37 -6.04
C ALA A 100 7.59 20.16 -5.36
N PRO A 101 6.26 20.00 -5.53
CA PRO A 101 5.57 18.80 -5.08
C PRO A 101 6.11 17.57 -5.82
N HIS A 102 6.10 16.46 -5.11
CA HIS A 102 6.47 15.13 -5.59
C HIS A 102 5.42 14.56 -6.56
N ASN A 103 4.17 15.02 -6.47
CA ASN A 103 3.04 14.61 -7.31
C ASN A 103 2.86 13.08 -7.35
N VAL A 104 2.86 12.46 -6.17
CA VAL A 104 2.69 11.00 -6.04
C VAL A 104 1.26 10.66 -6.41
N LYS A 105 1.12 9.87 -7.47
CA LYS A 105 -0.19 9.46 -7.99
C LYS A 105 -0.77 8.27 -7.25
N TYR A 106 0.01 7.22 -7.01
CA TYR A 106 -0.48 5.94 -6.49
C TYR A 106 -0.24 5.81 -4.98
N TRP A 107 -1.28 5.41 -4.23
CA TRP A 107 -1.22 5.30 -2.78
C TRP A 107 -1.80 3.98 -2.24
N CYS A 108 -0.98 3.15 -1.59
CA CYS A 108 -1.46 1.99 -0.82
C CYS A 108 -2.03 2.45 0.52
N VAL A 109 -3.28 2.11 0.80
CA VAL A 109 -3.95 2.43 2.07
C VAL A 109 -3.66 1.31 3.07
N GLY A 110 -2.40 1.24 3.52
CA GLY A 110 -1.89 0.19 4.40
C GLY A 110 -1.02 -0.85 3.68
N ASN A 111 -0.90 -2.01 4.34
CA ASN A 111 -0.39 -3.27 3.81
C ASN A 111 -1.42 -4.37 4.14
N GLU A 112 -1.09 -5.64 3.94
CA GLU A 112 -1.91 -6.81 4.26
C GLU A 112 -2.26 -6.86 5.76
N MET A 113 -3.41 -6.29 6.14
CA MET A 113 -3.84 -6.15 7.54
C MET A 113 -4.56 -7.40 8.08
N ASP A 114 -4.73 -8.44 7.26
CA ASP A 114 -5.46 -9.67 7.57
C ASP A 114 -4.61 -10.72 8.30
N GLY A 115 -3.28 -10.64 8.16
CA GLY A 115 -2.34 -11.58 8.76
C GLY A 115 -2.12 -11.33 10.26
N PRO A 116 -2.15 -12.36 11.13
CA PRO A 116 -1.89 -12.19 12.57
C PRO A 116 -0.43 -11.79 12.90
N TRP A 117 0.49 -11.90 11.94
CA TRP A 117 1.87 -11.42 12.08
C TRP A 117 2.00 -9.90 11.88
N GLN A 118 0.97 -9.26 11.30
CA GLN A 118 1.04 -7.86 10.92
C GLN A 118 0.90 -6.94 12.14
N MET A 119 1.74 -5.91 12.22
CA MET A 119 1.61 -4.88 13.23
C MET A 119 0.27 -4.16 13.10
N GLY A 120 -0.55 -4.24 14.15
CA GLY A 120 -1.87 -3.62 14.16
C GLY A 120 -2.85 -4.27 13.20
N ALA A 121 -2.75 -5.59 12.96
CA ALA A 121 -3.75 -6.37 12.23
C ALA A 121 -5.18 -6.01 12.66
N LEU A 122 -6.11 -5.99 11.70
CA LEU A 122 -7.49 -5.56 11.88
C LEU A 122 -8.43 -6.64 11.35
N ALA A 123 -9.68 -6.71 11.82
CA ALA A 123 -10.70 -7.47 11.11
C ALA A 123 -11.10 -6.76 9.80
N ALA A 124 -11.65 -7.51 8.84
CA ALA A 124 -11.93 -6.99 7.49
C ALA A 124 -12.82 -5.73 7.50
N HIS A 125 -13.87 -5.72 8.32
CA HIS A 125 -14.76 -4.58 8.45
C HIS A 125 -14.06 -3.36 9.10
N GLU A 126 -13.25 -3.60 10.14
CA GLU A 126 -12.50 -2.53 10.82
C GLU A 126 -11.47 -1.90 9.88
N TYR A 127 -10.74 -2.73 9.13
CA TYR A 127 -9.83 -2.26 8.09
C TYR A 127 -10.59 -1.48 7.00
N GLY A 128 -11.68 -2.04 6.47
CA GLY A 128 -12.50 -1.39 5.44
C GLY A 128 -12.99 -0.01 5.86
N VAL A 129 -13.50 0.14 7.10
CA VAL A 129 -13.92 1.44 7.65
C VAL A 129 -12.75 2.40 7.79
N LYS A 130 -11.61 1.95 8.35
CA LYS A 130 -10.42 2.80 8.53
C LYS A 130 -9.86 3.26 7.17
N ALA A 131 -9.77 2.34 6.20
CA ALA A 131 -9.28 2.59 4.85
C ALA A 131 -10.19 3.54 4.07
N ARG A 132 -11.52 3.38 4.18
CA ARG A 132 -12.51 4.31 3.60
C ARG A 132 -12.27 5.74 4.04
N GLU A 133 -12.14 5.95 5.36
CA GLU A 133 -11.94 7.30 5.90
C GLU A 133 -10.57 7.86 5.53
N ALA A 134 -9.50 7.06 5.60
CA ALA A 134 -8.17 7.47 5.14
C ALA A 134 -8.19 7.92 3.67
N ALA A 135 -8.67 7.08 2.75
CA ALA A 135 -8.72 7.40 1.33
C ALA A 135 -9.60 8.61 1.02
N LYS A 136 -10.73 8.78 1.71
CA LYS A 136 -11.59 9.95 1.55
C LYS A 136 -10.85 11.24 1.89
N LEU A 137 -10.17 11.31 3.04
CA LEU A 137 -9.42 12.50 3.44
C LEU A 137 -8.21 12.74 2.52
N MET A 138 -7.49 11.68 2.14
CA MET A 138 -6.38 11.77 1.19
C MET A 138 -6.83 12.36 -0.16
N ARG A 139 -8.00 11.95 -0.67
CA ARG A 139 -8.57 12.51 -1.91
C ARG A 139 -9.11 13.92 -1.76
N TRP A 140 -9.57 14.31 -0.57
CA TRP A 140 -9.92 15.71 -0.31
C TRP A 140 -8.67 16.61 -0.30
N MET A 141 -7.53 16.07 0.12
CA MET A 141 -6.23 16.75 0.03
C MET A 141 -5.77 16.88 -1.43
N ASP A 142 -5.80 15.77 -2.18
CA ASP A 142 -5.48 15.76 -3.61
C ASP A 142 -6.44 14.83 -4.38
N PRO A 143 -7.40 15.37 -5.14
CA PRO A 143 -8.39 14.57 -5.85
C PRO A 143 -7.82 13.84 -7.07
N SER A 144 -6.57 14.10 -7.46
CA SER A 144 -5.91 13.47 -8.61
C SER A 144 -5.22 12.13 -8.29
N ILE A 145 -5.12 11.79 -7.00
CA ILE A 145 -4.50 10.53 -6.57
C ILE A 145 -5.38 9.33 -6.90
N GLU A 146 -4.71 8.18 -7.02
CA GLU A 146 -5.35 6.88 -7.09
C GLU A 146 -4.97 6.03 -5.86
N THR A 147 -5.95 5.35 -5.27
CA THR A 147 -5.81 4.61 -4.00
C THR A 147 -5.99 3.12 -4.18
N VAL A 148 -5.16 2.35 -3.48
CA VAL A 148 -5.13 0.88 -3.49
C VAL A 148 -5.53 0.37 -2.11
N LEU A 149 -6.66 -0.34 -2.06
CA LEU A 149 -7.09 -1.09 -0.89
C LEU A 149 -6.28 -2.38 -0.77
N CYS A 150 -5.87 -2.78 0.43
CA CYS A 150 -5.10 -4.00 0.62
C CYS A 150 -6.03 -5.22 0.68
N GLY A 151 -5.86 -6.15 -0.26
CA GLY A 151 -6.51 -7.45 -0.24
C GLY A 151 -5.86 -8.42 0.75
N SER A 152 -6.31 -9.68 0.70
CA SER A 152 -5.75 -10.75 1.52
C SER A 152 -4.25 -10.97 1.26
N SER A 153 -3.51 -11.37 2.30
CA SER A 153 -2.07 -11.67 2.23
C SER A 153 -1.72 -12.79 1.23
N ASN A 154 -2.65 -13.70 0.96
CA ASN A 154 -2.55 -14.75 -0.07
C ASN A 154 -3.90 -15.48 -0.20
N ASP A 155 -4.02 -16.31 -1.24
CA ASP A 155 -5.17 -17.15 -1.58
C ASP A 155 -5.43 -18.32 -0.60
N ARG A 156 -4.57 -18.53 0.40
CA ARG A 156 -4.69 -19.60 1.41
C ARG A 156 -5.10 -19.07 2.78
N MET A 157 -5.28 -17.75 2.92
CA MET A 157 -5.76 -17.15 4.15
C MET A 157 -7.15 -17.71 4.50
N PRO A 158 -7.43 -18.09 5.76
CA PRO A 158 -8.77 -18.57 6.13
C PRO A 158 -9.89 -17.55 5.89
N THR A 159 -9.52 -16.27 5.79
CA THR A 159 -10.41 -15.15 5.52
C THR A 159 -10.57 -14.87 4.02
N PHE A 160 -9.81 -15.49 3.14
CA PHE A 160 -9.92 -15.32 1.69
C PHE A 160 -11.15 -16.09 1.13
N PRO A 161 -11.97 -15.50 0.23
CA PRO A 161 -11.98 -14.11 -0.27
C PRO A 161 -12.94 -13.19 0.51
N GLU A 162 -13.41 -13.62 1.68
CA GLU A 162 -14.35 -12.84 2.49
C GLU A 162 -13.75 -11.52 2.99
N TRP A 163 -12.46 -11.50 3.34
CA TRP A 163 -11.70 -10.31 3.68
C TRP A 163 -11.84 -9.24 2.61
N ASP A 164 -11.52 -9.61 1.38
CA ASP A 164 -11.51 -8.72 0.22
C ASP A 164 -12.91 -8.15 -0.04
N ARG A 165 -13.92 -9.02 -0.03
CA ARG A 165 -15.32 -8.64 -0.19
C ARG A 165 -15.75 -7.63 0.87
N VAL A 166 -15.52 -7.93 2.14
CA VAL A 166 -15.97 -7.07 3.26
C VAL A 166 -15.25 -5.72 3.24
N ALA A 167 -13.93 -5.70 3.06
CA ALA A 167 -13.17 -4.46 3.01
C ALA A 167 -13.60 -3.59 1.83
N LEU A 168 -13.81 -4.19 0.65
CA LEU A 168 -14.31 -3.49 -0.53
C LEU A 168 -15.71 -2.90 -0.32
N GLU A 169 -16.64 -3.65 0.28
CA GLU A 169 -18.00 -3.15 0.51
C GLU A 169 -18.04 -1.85 1.33
N GLU A 170 -17.10 -1.71 2.27
CA GLU A 170 -16.93 -0.50 3.07
C GLU A 170 -16.28 0.64 2.28
N ALA A 171 -15.21 0.35 1.53
CA ALA A 171 -14.33 1.38 0.98
C ALA A 171 -14.52 1.68 -0.52
N TRP A 172 -15.38 0.95 -1.23
CA TRP A 172 -15.51 0.92 -2.70
C TRP A 172 -15.41 2.29 -3.39
N GLU A 173 -16.21 3.26 -2.96
CA GLU A 173 -16.32 4.57 -3.63
C GLU A 173 -15.08 5.46 -3.50
N HIS A 174 -14.09 5.04 -2.71
CA HIS A 174 -12.86 5.78 -2.47
C HIS A 174 -11.60 5.02 -2.89
N MET A 175 -11.73 3.87 -3.56
CA MET A 175 -10.61 3.01 -3.98
C MET A 175 -10.62 2.85 -5.50
N ASP A 176 -9.47 2.91 -6.17
CA ASP A 176 -9.38 2.61 -7.61
C ASP A 176 -8.86 1.20 -7.86
N TYR A 177 -8.13 0.65 -6.89
CA TYR A 177 -7.56 -0.69 -6.99
C TYR A 177 -7.75 -1.49 -5.70
N LEU A 178 -7.75 -2.81 -5.86
CA LEU A 178 -7.58 -3.80 -4.80
C LEU A 178 -6.27 -4.53 -5.02
N SER A 179 -5.41 -4.62 -4.00
CA SER A 179 -4.18 -5.37 -4.09
C SER A 179 -4.41 -6.89 -4.04
N ILE A 180 -3.59 -7.64 -4.76
CA ILE A 180 -3.51 -9.09 -4.67
C ILE A 180 -2.04 -9.48 -4.49
N HIS A 181 -1.78 -10.56 -3.75
CA HIS A 181 -0.44 -10.99 -3.41
C HIS A 181 -0.29 -12.49 -3.66
N TYR A 182 0.73 -12.87 -4.44
CA TYR A 182 0.93 -14.27 -4.81
C TYR A 182 2.41 -14.62 -4.92
N TYR A 183 2.85 -15.55 -4.06
CA TYR A 183 4.20 -16.07 -4.08
C TYR A 183 4.22 -17.56 -4.43
N ALA A 184 4.89 -17.91 -5.53
CA ALA A 184 5.09 -19.30 -5.94
C ALA A 184 6.27 -19.93 -5.17
N GLY A 185 6.23 -21.24 -4.94
CA GLY A 185 7.30 -21.94 -4.26
C GLY A 185 7.48 -23.37 -4.74
N ASN A 186 8.71 -23.87 -4.69
CA ASN A 186 9.05 -25.26 -5.04
C ASN A 186 9.69 -25.99 -3.85
N ARG A 187 9.00 -26.02 -2.71
CA ARG A 187 9.51 -26.64 -1.48
C ARG A 187 9.63 -28.16 -1.57
N GLU A 188 8.81 -28.78 -2.42
CA GLU A 188 8.75 -30.23 -2.63
C GLU A 188 9.74 -30.72 -3.70
N ASN A 189 10.46 -29.80 -4.35
CA ASN A 189 11.34 -30.07 -5.50
C ASN A 189 10.60 -30.78 -6.66
N ASP A 190 9.32 -30.51 -6.85
CA ASP A 190 8.49 -31.01 -7.93
C ASP A 190 8.38 -29.95 -9.04
N THR A 191 9.21 -30.09 -10.07
CA THR A 191 9.28 -29.11 -11.17
C THR A 191 7.98 -29.04 -11.98
N PRO A 192 7.37 -30.17 -12.42
CA PRO A 192 6.05 -30.14 -13.05
C PRO A 192 4.99 -29.36 -12.27
N SER A 193 4.81 -29.66 -10.98
CA SER A 193 3.81 -28.97 -10.15
C SER A 193 4.17 -27.49 -9.94
N PHE A 194 5.45 -27.17 -9.77
CA PHE A 194 5.90 -25.78 -9.64
C PHE A 194 5.59 -24.95 -10.90
N LEU A 195 5.82 -25.51 -12.09
CA LEU A 195 5.51 -24.85 -13.36
C LEU A 195 4.00 -24.72 -13.60
N ALA A 196 3.17 -25.51 -12.92
CA ALA A 196 1.71 -25.43 -12.98
C ALA A 196 1.10 -24.37 -12.04
N ASN A 197 1.91 -23.67 -11.22
CA ASN A 197 1.39 -22.61 -10.32
C ASN A 197 0.71 -21.46 -11.07
N SER A 198 0.97 -21.26 -12.37
CA SER A 198 0.23 -20.27 -13.17
C SER A 198 -1.26 -20.54 -13.20
N VAL A 199 -1.69 -21.80 -13.21
CA VAL A 199 -3.12 -22.17 -13.18
C VAL A 199 -3.76 -21.79 -11.83
N LEU A 200 -3.02 -21.95 -10.74
CA LEU A 200 -3.48 -21.52 -9.41
C LEU A 200 -3.62 -20.00 -9.34
N PHE A 201 -2.68 -19.28 -9.94
CA PHE A 201 -2.76 -17.82 -10.06
C PHE A 201 -3.95 -17.37 -10.92
N GLU A 202 -4.23 -18.03 -12.05
CA GLU A 202 -5.41 -17.76 -12.87
C GLU A 202 -6.72 -17.92 -12.06
N HIS A 203 -6.86 -19.01 -11.30
CA HIS A 203 -8.01 -19.21 -10.42
C HIS A 203 -8.12 -18.14 -9.32
N TYR A 204 -6.99 -17.65 -8.80
CA TYR A 204 -6.97 -16.56 -7.84
C TYR A 204 -7.51 -15.27 -8.48
N VAL A 205 -7.04 -14.92 -9.68
CA VAL A 205 -7.53 -13.75 -10.44
C VAL A 205 -9.03 -13.87 -10.74
N ASP A 206 -9.49 -15.02 -11.23
CA ASP A 206 -10.91 -15.26 -11.52
C ASP A 206 -11.81 -15.07 -10.29
N THR A 207 -11.33 -15.54 -9.13
CA THR A 207 -12.04 -15.36 -7.85
C THR A 207 -12.15 -13.88 -7.51
N MET A 208 -11.07 -13.13 -7.63
CA MET A 208 -11.02 -11.70 -7.32
C MET A 208 -11.84 -10.84 -8.28
N GLU A 209 -11.84 -11.17 -9.58
CA GLU A 209 -12.75 -10.54 -10.54
C GLU A 209 -14.22 -10.83 -10.21
N GLY A 210 -14.52 -12.03 -9.70
CA GLY A 210 -15.83 -12.37 -9.14
C GLY A 210 -16.23 -11.46 -7.98
N VAL A 211 -15.32 -11.24 -7.02
CA VAL A 211 -15.53 -10.34 -5.87
C VAL A 211 -15.77 -8.90 -6.33
N LEU A 212 -14.93 -8.38 -7.23
CA LEU A 212 -15.08 -7.01 -7.76
C LEU A 212 -16.44 -6.83 -8.44
N ARG A 213 -16.85 -7.78 -9.29
CA ARG A 213 -18.17 -7.75 -9.95
C ARG A 213 -19.31 -7.79 -8.93
N TYR A 214 -19.22 -8.65 -7.92
CA TYR A 214 -20.23 -8.75 -6.87
C TYR A 214 -20.37 -7.43 -6.10
N VAL A 215 -19.27 -6.85 -5.62
CA VAL A 215 -19.33 -5.62 -4.82
C VAL A 215 -19.81 -4.45 -5.66
N LYS A 216 -19.32 -4.28 -6.91
CA LYS A 216 -19.83 -3.25 -7.83
C LYS A 216 -21.35 -3.33 -7.98
N ALA A 217 -21.87 -4.54 -8.24
CA ALA A 217 -23.30 -4.77 -8.42
C ALA A 217 -24.10 -4.50 -7.13
N LYS A 218 -23.61 -4.97 -5.98
CA LYS A 218 -24.22 -4.74 -4.66
C LYS A 218 -24.33 -3.25 -4.33
N ARG A 219 -23.25 -2.50 -4.58
CA ARG A 219 -23.17 -1.04 -4.38
C ARG A 219 -23.97 -0.26 -5.41
N ARG A 220 -24.38 -0.88 -6.53
CA ARG A 220 -24.97 -0.23 -7.71
C ARG A 220 -24.08 0.91 -8.23
N SER A 221 -22.77 0.74 -8.07
CA SER A 221 -21.80 1.78 -8.38
C SER A 221 -21.51 1.84 -9.87
N LYS A 222 -21.30 3.06 -10.37
CA LYS A 222 -20.76 3.29 -11.72
C LYS A 222 -19.24 3.33 -11.73
N HIS A 223 -18.62 3.46 -10.56
CA HIS A 223 -17.18 3.44 -10.38
C HIS A 223 -16.64 2.01 -10.54
N ASP A 224 -15.44 1.92 -11.09
CA ASP A 224 -14.73 0.67 -11.35
C ASP A 224 -13.51 0.57 -10.42
N VAL A 225 -13.33 -0.59 -9.81
CA VAL A 225 -12.14 -0.96 -9.04
C VAL A 225 -11.42 -2.05 -9.81
N TYR A 226 -10.11 -1.89 -9.99
CA TYR A 226 -9.26 -2.83 -10.72
C TYR A 226 -8.36 -3.63 -9.78
N LEU A 227 -7.68 -4.66 -10.28
CA LEU A 227 -6.69 -5.41 -9.51
C LEU A 227 -5.31 -4.76 -9.62
N SER A 228 -4.59 -4.68 -8.51
CA SER A 228 -3.20 -4.27 -8.41
C SER A 228 -2.36 -5.44 -7.90
N TRP A 229 -1.61 -6.10 -8.79
CA TRP A 229 -0.70 -7.16 -8.36
C TRP A 229 0.63 -6.57 -7.88
N ASP A 230 0.64 -6.10 -6.63
CA ASP A 230 1.74 -5.31 -6.07
C ASP A 230 2.73 -6.12 -5.22
N GLU A 231 2.47 -7.42 -5.00
CA GLU A 231 3.45 -8.40 -4.51
C GLU A 231 3.39 -9.71 -5.28
N TRP A 232 4.47 -10.02 -6.01
CA TRP A 232 4.59 -11.26 -6.76
C TRP A 232 6.03 -11.69 -7.00
N GLN A 233 6.29 -12.96 -6.74
CA GLN A 233 7.54 -13.62 -7.11
C GLN A 233 7.43 -15.13 -6.85
N VAL A 234 8.45 -15.86 -7.26
CA VAL A 234 8.90 -17.09 -6.60
C VAL A 234 9.60 -16.73 -5.28
N TRP A 235 9.09 -17.22 -4.14
CA TRP A 235 9.68 -17.01 -2.83
C TRP A 235 9.48 -18.21 -1.91
N TYR A 236 10.55 -18.96 -1.62
CA TYR A 236 10.43 -20.22 -0.87
C TYR A 236 11.72 -20.72 -0.20
N LYS A 237 12.83 -20.02 -0.38
CA LYS A 237 14.16 -20.29 0.20
C LYS A 237 14.82 -18.97 0.57
#